data_AF-F7QXX6-F1
#
_entry.id   AF-F7QXX6-F1
#
_cell.length_a   1.000
_cell.length_b   1.000
_cell.length_c   1.000
_cell.angle_alpha   90.00
_cell.angle_beta   90.00
_cell.angle_gamma   90.00
#
_symmetry.space_group_name_H-M   'P 1'
#
loop_
_entity.id
_entity.type
_entity.pdbx_description
1 polymer ?
#
loop_
_entity_poly.entity_id
_entity_poly.type
_entity_poly.pdbx_seq_one_letter_code
_entity_poly.pdbx_strand_id
1 'polypeptide(L)'
;MAFDGLFTRAMVKELADCLVGGRVAKISAPYQNEVILTIRNQRKNYPLLLSAHPTYARTQITEIPYSNPQTPTNFTMVLRKYLESAKLSFVEQFENDRVINFGFVTRNELGDKLPLLLSLEIMGRYSNLILVDQETGKIIDTVKHVSMDQNRYRTLLPQATYRLPPSQGKINPFKDESKAYLELLRKFPNREVLAKNIVKTYQGFSRESALILADRLHETRELDDAFAAFLRETNNPHPTILETDKGLDFTCFKASSEHVVTFETLSLMIDAYYREKATRDRVMSQGSKLIHVIKNDLSRNRKKLVKLEKELKATENADEYRIKGELLTTYLYQITRGMTEVTLNNYYDHEKPVKISLSNQLSPSANAQKYFKRYQKLKNAVSFVTRQIDLTKKEIDYLETIQAQIELAEPKDLQDIELELEKGGYLETKNKAKKKPRQSKSKPETFVASDGTEISIGKNNYQNDRLTLKTAKKDYYWLHVKNVPGSHVIVNSDSPSDETLTEAAIIAAYYSKSRASANVAVDFVQVKKIRKPNGAKPGFVIYEGQKTLYVTPDKELIEKLKHAK
;
A
#
# COMPACT_ATOMS: atom_id res chain seq x y z
N MET A 1 -14.66 -5.51 -13.81
CA MET A 1 -14.56 -5.99 -12.43
C MET A 1 -14.95 -7.44 -12.48
N ALA A 2 -14.05 -8.35 -12.10
CA ALA A 2 -14.28 -9.79 -12.16
C ALA A 2 -15.38 -10.27 -11.19
N PHE A 3 -15.62 -9.54 -10.10
CA PHE A 3 -16.79 -9.75 -9.23
C PHE A 3 -18.07 -9.24 -9.92
N ASP A 4 -18.53 -9.98 -10.92
CA ASP A 4 -19.75 -9.70 -11.69
C ASP A 4 -20.97 -10.45 -11.14
N GLY A 5 -22.11 -10.38 -11.82
CA GLY A 5 -23.35 -11.02 -11.36
C GLY A 5 -23.28 -12.55 -11.40
N LEU A 6 -22.57 -13.12 -12.38
CA LEU A 6 -22.36 -14.57 -12.47
C LEU A 6 -21.46 -15.07 -11.34
N PHE A 7 -20.38 -14.34 -11.07
CA PHE A 7 -19.51 -14.60 -9.93
C PHE A 7 -20.26 -14.44 -8.60
N THR A 8 -21.10 -13.40 -8.50
CA THR A 8 -21.96 -13.17 -7.33
C THR A 8 -22.88 -14.36 -7.07
N ARG A 9 -23.47 -14.95 -8.11
CA ARG A 9 -24.31 -16.13 -7.98
C ARG A 9 -23.55 -17.33 -7.43
N ALA A 10 -22.36 -17.60 -7.99
CA ALA A 10 -21.52 -18.70 -7.52
C ALA A 10 -21.08 -18.49 -6.05
N MET A 11 -20.73 -17.25 -5.69
CA MET A 11 -20.41 -16.89 -4.31
C MET A 11 -21.62 -17.03 -3.37
N VAL A 12 -22.81 -16.59 -3.77
CA VAL A 12 -24.04 -16.76 -2.97
C VAL A 12 -24.30 -18.23 -2.67
N LYS A 13 -24.09 -19.13 -3.65
CA LYS A 13 -24.22 -20.57 -3.43
C LYS A 13 -23.23 -21.08 -2.38
N GLU A 14 -21.93 -20.77 -2.54
CA GLU A 14 -20.89 -21.17 -1.58
C GLU A 14 -21.21 -20.68 -0.15
N LEU A 15 -21.64 -19.41 -0.04
CA LEU A 15 -22.04 -18.81 1.24
C LEU A 15 -23.30 -19.47 1.81
N ALA A 16 -24.31 -19.75 0.98
CA ALA A 16 -25.55 -20.35 1.43
C ALA A 16 -25.31 -21.76 2.00
N ASP A 17 -24.52 -22.57 1.28
CA ASP A 17 -24.17 -23.95 1.65
C ASP A 17 -23.43 -24.00 3.00
N CYS A 18 -22.63 -22.98 3.33
CA CYS A 18 -21.89 -22.93 4.59
C CYS A 18 -22.65 -22.24 5.76
N LEU A 19 -23.40 -21.18 5.47
CA LEU A 19 -23.81 -20.20 6.50
C LEU A 19 -25.28 -20.27 6.89
N VAL A 20 -26.17 -20.69 5.98
CA VAL A 20 -27.62 -20.69 6.22
C VAL A 20 -27.97 -21.60 7.41
N GLY A 21 -28.85 -21.11 8.28
CA GLY A 21 -29.21 -21.76 9.54
C GLY A 21 -28.25 -21.45 10.71
N GLY A 22 -27.07 -20.89 10.43
CA GLY A 22 -26.10 -20.45 11.43
C GLY A 22 -26.57 -19.23 12.23
N ARG A 23 -25.86 -18.95 13.33
CA ARG A 23 -26.09 -17.75 14.17
C ARG A 23 -24.88 -16.84 14.18
N VAL A 24 -25.11 -15.53 14.18
CA VAL A 24 -24.04 -14.54 14.31
C VAL A 24 -23.46 -14.62 15.73
N ALA A 25 -22.21 -15.03 15.84
CA ALA A 25 -21.50 -15.18 17.10
C ALA A 25 -20.68 -13.93 17.47
N LYS A 26 -20.16 -13.20 16.46
CA LYS A 26 -19.33 -12.02 16.69
C LYS A 26 -19.40 -11.08 15.49
N ILE A 27 -19.39 -9.78 15.77
CA ILE A 27 -19.33 -8.73 14.75
C ILE A 27 -18.12 -7.84 15.01
N SER A 28 -17.29 -7.71 13.98
CA SER A 28 -16.09 -6.88 13.99
C SER A 28 -16.00 -6.05 12.72
N ALA A 29 -15.39 -4.87 12.77
CA ALA A 29 -15.15 -4.03 11.60
C ALA A 29 -13.67 -3.65 11.57
N PRO A 30 -12.83 -4.40 10.84
CA PRO A 30 -11.40 -4.10 10.79
C PRO A 30 -11.12 -2.75 10.11
N TYR A 31 -12.00 -2.31 9.21
CA TYR A 31 -11.88 -1.05 8.48
C TYR A 31 -13.23 -0.35 8.33
N GLN A 32 -13.22 0.93 7.95
CA GLN A 32 -14.42 1.78 7.92
C GLN A 32 -15.57 1.23 7.07
N ASN A 33 -15.26 0.60 5.92
CA ASN A 33 -16.25 0.09 4.97
C ASN A 33 -16.28 -1.45 4.90
N GLU A 34 -15.70 -2.13 5.89
CA GLU A 34 -15.59 -3.59 5.91
C GLU A 34 -16.05 -4.12 7.26
N VAL A 35 -16.99 -5.07 7.22
CA VAL A 35 -17.51 -5.75 8.40
C VAL A 35 -17.23 -7.24 8.27
N ILE A 36 -16.84 -7.87 9.35
CA ILE A 36 -16.72 -9.32 9.47
C ILE A 36 -17.80 -9.81 10.43
N LEU A 37 -18.72 -10.61 9.91
CA LEU A 37 -19.71 -11.37 10.67
C LEU A 37 -19.18 -12.78 10.89
N THR A 38 -18.80 -13.13 12.11
CA THR A 38 -18.47 -14.52 12.44
C THR A 38 -19.77 -15.30 12.66
N ILE A 39 -20.14 -16.15 11.72
CA ILE A 39 -21.35 -16.97 11.80
C ILE A 39 -20.95 -18.36 12.29
N ARG A 40 -21.56 -18.81 13.39
CA ARG A 40 -21.37 -20.16 13.92
C ARG A 40 -22.43 -21.07 13.31
N ASN A 41 -21.99 -22.07 12.56
CA ASN A 41 -22.84 -23.11 11.98
C ASN A 41 -22.18 -24.48 12.13
N GLN A 42 -22.95 -25.52 12.42
CA GLN A 42 -22.45 -26.90 12.57
C GLN A 42 -21.16 -27.02 13.42
N ARG A 43 -21.10 -26.31 14.55
CA ARG A 43 -19.94 -26.22 15.49
C ARG A 43 -18.68 -25.55 14.93
N LYS A 44 -18.67 -25.08 13.69
CA LYS A 44 -17.59 -24.30 13.07
C LYS A 44 -17.92 -22.80 13.07
N ASN A 45 -16.89 -21.97 13.11
CA ASN A 45 -17.03 -20.51 13.01
C ASN A 45 -16.58 -20.08 11.62
N TYR A 46 -17.45 -19.38 10.90
CA TYR A 46 -17.20 -18.88 9.55
C TYR A 46 -17.10 -17.34 9.59
N PRO A 47 -15.90 -16.76 9.51
CA PRO A 47 -15.71 -15.31 9.39
C PRO A 47 -16.12 -14.83 8.00
N LEU A 48 -17.35 -14.34 7.86
CA LEU A 48 -17.86 -13.73 6.63
C LEU A 48 -17.42 -12.27 6.53
N LEU A 49 -16.55 -11.94 5.58
CA LEU A 49 -16.19 -10.57 5.23
C LEU A 49 -17.23 -9.97 4.29
N LEU A 50 -17.74 -8.79 4.65
CA LEU A 50 -18.62 -7.94 3.85
C LEU A 50 -17.89 -6.62 3.58
N SER A 51 -17.38 -6.45 2.37
CA SER A 51 -16.61 -5.26 1.98
C SER A 51 -17.41 -4.38 1.02
N ALA A 52 -17.66 -3.14 1.45
CA ALA A 52 -18.21 -2.07 0.62
C ALA A 52 -17.10 -1.09 0.16
N HIS A 53 -15.85 -1.55 0.05
CA HIS A 53 -14.74 -0.69 -0.34
C HIS A 53 -14.86 -0.22 -1.81
N PRO A 54 -14.55 1.06 -2.14
CA PRO A 54 -14.67 1.58 -3.50
C PRO A 54 -14.00 0.78 -4.62
N THR A 55 -12.85 0.16 -4.34
CA THR A 55 -12.01 -0.53 -5.34
C THR A 55 -12.11 -2.05 -5.26
N TYR A 56 -12.33 -2.60 -4.06
CA TYR A 56 -12.23 -4.04 -3.77
C TYR A 56 -13.43 -4.57 -2.98
N ALA A 57 -14.59 -3.95 -3.17
CA ALA A 57 -15.85 -4.44 -2.64
C ALA A 57 -16.07 -5.90 -3.08
N ARG A 58 -16.41 -6.74 -2.10
CA ARG A 58 -16.51 -8.19 -2.23
C ARG A 58 -17.16 -8.79 -0.99
N THR A 59 -17.53 -10.05 -1.10
CA THR A 59 -17.90 -10.90 0.04
C THR A 59 -17.20 -12.24 -0.08
N GLN A 60 -16.79 -12.81 1.05
CA GLN A 60 -16.17 -14.13 1.12
C GLN A 60 -16.09 -14.62 2.57
N ILE A 61 -15.91 -15.91 2.78
CA ILE A 61 -15.40 -16.43 4.05
C ILE A 61 -13.88 -16.22 4.05
N THR A 62 -13.33 -15.56 5.06
CA THR A 62 -11.91 -15.15 5.04
C THR A 62 -11.07 -15.82 6.12
N GLU A 63 -9.92 -16.35 5.75
CA GLU A 63 -8.94 -16.89 6.69
C GLU A 63 -7.88 -15.86 7.08
N ILE A 64 -7.90 -14.68 6.44
CA ILE A 64 -6.99 -13.59 6.76
C ILE A 64 -7.24 -13.09 8.21
N PRO A 65 -6.22 -13.10 9.09
CA PRO A 65 -6.37 -12.70 10.48
C PRO A 65 -6.39 -11.17 10.62
N TYR A 66 -7.53 -10.55 10.34
CA TYR A 66 -7.70 -9.11 10.44
C TYR A 66 -7.56 -8.59 11.87
N SER A 67 -6.78 -7.51 12.04
CA SER A 67 -6.69 -6.76 13.29
C SER A 67 -7.81 -5.73 13.39
N ASN A 68 -8.53 -5.72 14.51
CA ASN A 68 -9.61 -4.76 14.73
C ASN A 68 -9.10 -3.44 15.33
N PRO A 69 -9.69 -2.29 14.97
CA PRO A 69 -9.44 -1.03 15.64
C PRO A 69 -9.94 -1.08 17.09
N GLN A 70 -9.35 -0.27 17.96
CA GLN A 70 -9.75 -0.19 19.38
C GLN A 70 -11.18 0.31 19.56
N THR A 71 -11.61 1.25 18.70
CA THR A 71 -12.95 1.83 18.73
C THR A 71 -13.76 1.35 17.54
N PRO A 72 -14.88 0.62 17.76
CA PRO A 72 -15.76 0.20 16.67
C PRO A 72 -16.48 1.41 16.03
N THR A 73 -16.91 1.27 14.78
CA THR A 73 -17.72 2.30 14.11
C THR A 73 -19.16 2.31 14.63
N ASN A 74 -19.88 3.42 14.46
CA ASN A 74 -21.31 3.51 14.82
C ASN A 74 -22.13 2.42 14.13
N PHE A 75 -21.92 2.22 12.83
CA PHE A 75 -22.57 1.16 12.07
C PHE A 75 -22.28 -0.23 12.64
N THR A 76 -21.06 -0.50 13.10
CA THR A 76 -20.72 -1.77 13.79
C THR A 76 -21.55 -1.95 15.06
N MET A 77 -21.75 -0.88 15.83
CA MET A 77 -22.56 -0.93 17.04
C MET A 77 -24.04 -1.17 16.72
N VAL A 78 -24.56 -0.58 15.64
CA VAL A 78 -25.91 -0.88 15.15
C VAL A 78 -26.02 -2.35 14.75
N LEU A 79 -25.08 -2.89 13.96
CA LEU A 79 -25.10 -4.31 13.61
C LEU A 79 -25.05 -5.21 14.85
N ARG A 80 -24.27 -4.88 15.89
CA ARG A 80 -24.27 -5.63 17.16
C ARG A 80 -25.64 -5.62 17.82
N LYS A 81 -26.26 -4.45 17.95
CA LYS A 81 -27.60 -4.32 18.54
C LYS A 81 -28.64 -5.22 17.85
N TYR A 82 -28.62 -5.31 16.52
CA TYR A 82 -29.68 -5.96 15.75
C TYR A 82 -29.36 -7.39 15.29
N LEU A 83 -28.10 -7.69 14.99
CA LEU A 83 -27.69 -8.96 14.38
C LEU A 83 -26.95 -9.89 15.33
N GLU A 84 -26.48 -9.44 16.50
CA GLU A 84 -25.81 -10.35 17.44
C GLU A 84 -26.78 -11.44 17.90
N SER A 85 -26.33 -12.71 17.83
CA SER A 85 -27.16 -13.90 18.04
C SER A 85 -28.31 -14.13 17.05
N ALA A 86 -28.49 -13.26 16.05
CA ALA A 86 -29.51 -13.45 15.01
C ALA A 86 -29.22 -14.70 14.18
N LYS A 87 -30.27 -15.40 13.74
CA LYS A 87 -30.18 -16.57 12.89
C LYS A 87 -30.24 -16.15 11.42
N LEU A 88 -29.28 -16.59 10.61
CA LEU A 88 -29.29 -16.39 9.16
C LEU A 88 -30.32 -17.34 8.53
N SER A 89 -31.36 -16.79 7.92
CA SER A 89 -32.44 -17.53 7.28
C SER A 89 -32.15 -17.84 5.82
N PHE A 90 -31.61 -16.88 5.07
CA PHE A 90 -31.29 -17.05 3.64
C PHE A 90 -30.12 -16.15 3.21
N VAL A 91 -29.47 -16.54 2.12
CA VAL A 91 -28.52 -15.71 1.37
C VAL A 91 -28.94 -15.78 -0.09
N GLU A 92 -29.31 -14.64 -0.67
CA GLU A 92 -29.86 -14.59 -2.02
C GLU A 92 -29.27 -13.43 -2.81
N GLN A 93 -29.17 -13.62 -4.12
CA GLN A 93 -28.80 -12.57 -5.06
C GLN A 93 -30.07 -11.88 -5.57
N PHE A 94 -30.04 -10.55 -5.71
CA PHE A 94 -31.08 -9.83 -6.42
C PHE A 94 -30.89 -9.96 -7.94
N GLU A 95 -31.82 -10.64 -8.62
CA GLU A 95 -31.77 -10.96 -10.05
C GLU A 95 -30.41 -11.58 -10.46
N ASN A 96 -29.74 -11.05 -11.49
CA ASN A 96 -28.33 -11.35 -11.78
C ASN A 96 -27.46 -10.09 -11.62
N ASP A 97 -27.79 -9.22 -10.65
CA ASP A 97 -26.99 -8.05 -10.31
C ASP A 97 -26.03 -8.37 -9.14
N ARG A 98 -25.13 -7.44 -8.85
CA ARG A 98 -24.11 -7.55 -7.79
C ARG A 98 -24.66 -7.05 -6.45
N VAL A 99 -25.86 -7.50 -6.11
CA VAL A 99 -26.54 -7.17 -4.85
C VAL A 99 -26.87 -8.48 -4.14
N ILE A 100 -26.35 -8.62 -2.93
CA ILE A 100 -26.47 -9.83 -2.11
C ILE A 100 -27.25 -9.49 -0.85
N ASN A 101 -28.29 -10.26 -0.61
CA ASN A 101 -29.23 -10.07 0.48
C ASN A 101 -29.08 -11.21 1.49
N PHE A 102 -28.75 -10.84 2.72
CA PHE A 102 -28.66 -11.75 3.86
C PHE A 102 -29.89 -11.54 4.74
N GLY A 103 -30.77 -12.54 4.79
CA GLY A 103 -31.94 -12.53 5.66
C GLY A 103 -31.60 -12.99 7.07
N PHE A 104 -31.94 -12.21 8.07
CA PHE A 104 -31.75 -12.54 9.48
C PHE A 104 -33.08 -12.51 10.22
N VAL A 105 -33.21 -13.40 11.20
CA VAL A 105 -34.32 -13.38 12.15
C VAL A 105 -33.74 -13.26 13.56
N THR A 106 -34.16 -12.21 14.26
CA THR A 106 -33.83 -11.98 15.67
C THR A 106 -35.11 -11.83 16.49
N ARG A 107 -34.97 -11.57 17.79
CA ARG A 107 -36.07 -11.15 18.66
C ARG A 107 -35.82 -9.74 19.17
N ASN A 108 -36.88 -8.93 19.23
CA ASN A 108 -36.80 -7.60 19.84
C ASN A 108 -36.78 -7.71 21.38
N GLU A 109 -36.72 -6.57 22.07
CA GLU A 109 -36.70 -6.49 23.55
C GLU A 109 -38.00 -7.04 24.19
N LEU A 110 -39.10 -7.09 23.44
CA LEU A 110 -40.40 -7.64 23.85
C LEU A 110 -40.54 -9.15 23.56
N GLY A 111 -39.57 -9.74 22.87
CA GLY A 111 -39.57 -11.16 22.50
C GLY A 111 -40.20 -11.49 21.14
N ASP A 112 -40.78 -10.51 20.44
CA ASP A 112 -41.35 -10.69 19.11
C ASP A 112 -40.27 -10.93 18.06
N LYS A 113 -40.62 -11.66 17.00
CA LYS A 113 -39.71 -11.90 15.88
C LYS A 113 -39.50 -10.59 15.12
N LEU A 114 -38.24 -10.26 14.85
CA LEU A 114 -37.85 -9.12 14.04
C LEU A 114 -37.10 -9.62 12.79
N PRO A 115 -37.73 -9.63 11.61
CA PRO A 115 -37.07 -9.99 10.36
C PRO A 115 -36.24 -8.82 9.83
N LEU A 116 -34.97 -9.09 9.54
CA LEU A 116 -33.97 -8.11 9.15
C LEU A 116 -33.33 -8.52 7.82
N LEU A 117 -33.02 -7.53 6.99
CA LEU A 117 -32.31 -7.71 5.74
C LEU A 117 -31.01 -6.92 5.79
N LEU A 118 -29.88 -7.60 5.64
CA LEU A 118 -28.60 -6.96 5.41
C LEU A 118 -28.26 -7.08 3.91
N SER A 119 -28.29 -5.97 3.20
CA SER A 119 -28.02 -5.91 1.76
C SER A 119 -26.62 -5.38 1.50
N LEU A 120 -25.79 -6.17 0.81
CA LEU A 120 -24.47 -5.79 0.31
C LEU A 120 -24.57 -5.48 -1.18
N GLU A 121 -24.29 -4.24 -1.55
CA GLU A 121 -24.29 -3.77 -2.93
C GLU A 121 -22.84 -3.56 -3.40
N ILE A 122 -22.39 -4.32 -4.39
CA ILE A 122 -21.03 -4.29 -4.92
C ILE A 122 -21.03 -3.49 -6.24
N MET A 123 -20.94 -2.16 -6.10
CA MET A 123 -21.04 -1.19 -7.21
C MET A 123 -19.82 -0.26 -7.28
N GLY A 124 -18.63 -0.79 -7.02
CA GLY A 124 -17.39 0.00 -7.00
C GLY A 124 -17.46 1.14 -5.99
N ARG A 125 -17.25 2.40 -6.42
CA ARG A 125 -17.32 3.57 -5.53
C ARG A 125 -18.66 3.73 -4.80
N TYR A 126 -19.74 3.24 -5.41
CA TYR A 126 -21.10 3.29 -4.86
C TYR A 126 -21.44 2.08 -3.98
N SER A 127 -20.50 1.16 -3.78
CA SER A 127 -20.76 -0.02 -2.95
C SER A 127 -21.18 0.38 -1.54
N ASN A 128 -22.15 -0.32 -0.99
CA ASN A 128 -22.72 -0.02 0.32
C ASN A 128 -23.15 -1.31 1.03
N LEU A 129 -23.29 -1.22 2.34
CA LEU A 129 -23.82 -2.26 3.22
C LEU A 129 -24.93 -1.64 4.03
N ILE A 130 -26.14 -2.17 3.90
CA ILE A 130 -27.38 -1.50 4.30
C ILE A 130 -28.19 -2.49 5.15
N LEU A 131 -28.49 -2.12 6.39
CA LEU A 131 -29.35 -2.88 7.27
C LEU A 131 -30.77 -2.31 7.18
N VAL A 132 -31.75 -3.19 6.96
CA VAL A 132 -33.15 -2.85 6.70
C VAL A 132 -34.04 -3.68 7.59
N ASP A 133 -35.06 -3.04 8.15
CA ASP A 133 -36.18 -3.69 8.81
C ASP A 133 -37.16 -4.18 7.74
N GLN A 134 -37.41 -5.49 7.66
CA GLN A 134 -38.23 -6.06 6.59
C GLN A 134 -39.72 -5.80 6.75
N GLU A 135 -40.22 -5.58 7.98
CA GLU A 135 -41.64 -5.31 8.22
C GLU A 135 -42.00 -3.90 7.79
N THR A 136 -41.16 -2.92 8.11
CA THR A 136 -41.40 -1.51 7.79
C THR A 136 -40.82 -1.09 6.44
N GLY A 137 -39.89 -1.88 5.89
CA GLY A 137 -39.12 -1.52 4.69
C GLY A 137 -38.18 -0.32 4.90
N LYS A 138 -37.91 0.06 6.16
CA LYS A 138 -37.06 1.20 6.50
C LYS A 138 -35.62 0.80 6.73
N ILE A 139 -34.71 1.67 6.31
CA ILE A 139 -33.28 1.55 6.59
C ILE A 139 -33.07 1.78 8.09
N ILE A 140 -32.45 0.82 8.76
CA ILE A 140 -31.99 0.98 10.14
C ILE A 140 -30.71 1.83 10.14
N ASP A 141 -29.71 1.43 9.36
CA ASP A 141 -28.48 2.20 9.14
C ASP A 141 -27.72 1.68 7.91
N THR A 142 -26.70 2.41 7.47
CA THR A 142 -25.82 2.02 6.36
C THR A 142 -24.36 2.33 6.67
N VAL A 143 -23.43 1.59 6.07
CA VAL A 143 -21.99 1.86 6.25
C VAL A 143 -21.58 3.17 5.57
N LYS A 144 -22.27 3.58 4.49
CA LYS A 144 -22.10 4.88 3.83
C LYS A 144 -23.44 5.61 3.71
N HIS A 145 -23.55 6.74 4.40
CA HIS A 145 -24.71 7.62 4.31
C HIS A 145 -24.71 8.38 2.98
N VAL A 146 -25.85 8.36 2.27
CA VAL A 146 -26.04 9.09 1.00
C VAL A 146 -27.27 9.97 1.11
N SER A 147 -27.07 11.29 1.11
CA SER A 147 -28.15 12.27 1.21
C SER A 147 -28.84 12.50 -0.14
N MET A 148 -30.00 13.18 -0.12
CA MET A 148 -30.74 13.56 -1.33
C MET A 148 -29.92 14.43 -2.29
N ASP A 149 -29.01 15.27 -1.77
CA ASP A 149 -28.17 16.13 -2.62
C ASP A 149 -27.16 15.32 -3.45
N GLN A 150 -26.70 14.19 -2.91
CA GLN A 150 -25.76 13.30 -3.60
C GLN A 150 -26.46 12.34 -4.55
N ASN A 151 -27.65 11.86 -4.18
CA ASN A 151 -28.45 10.96 -4.99
C ASN A 151 -29.95 11.24 -4.84
N ARG A 152 -30.52 11.88 -5.86
CA ARG A 152 -31.95 12.22 -5.91
C ARG A 152 -32.86 11.01 -6.11
N TYR A 153 -32.35 9.93 -6.70
CA TYR A 153 -33.16 8.73 -6.95
C TYR A 153 -33.38 7.93 -5.66
N ARG A 154 -32.34 7.85 -4.83
CA ARG A 154 -32.30 6.97 -3.67
C ARG A 154 -31.47 7.55 -2.54
N THR A 155 -32.16 7.87 -1.44
CA THR A 155 -31.55 8.30 -0.17
C THR A 155 -31.21 7.07 0.68
N LEU A 156 -29.98 7.02 1.20
CA LEU A 156 -29.49 5.96 2.08
C LEU A 156 -29.13 6.54 3.43
N LEU A 157 -30.16 6.81 4.22
CA LEU A 157 -30.07 7.33 5.59
C LEU A 157 -30.96 6.51 6.52
N PRO A 158 -30.66 6.44 7.82
CA PRO A 158 -31.57 5.87 8.81
C PRO A 158 -33.00 6.41 8.66
N GLN A 159 -33.99 5.55 8.86
CA GLN A 159 -35.44 5.81 8.74
C GLN A 159 -35.97 6.07 7.32
N ALA A 160 -35.12 6.23 6.31
CA ALA A 160 -35.56 6.32 4.93
C ALA A 160 -36.09 4.97 4.43
N THR A 161 -37.06 4.97 3.51
CA THR A 161 -37.53 3.74 2.86
C THR A 161 -36.43 3.16 1.98
N TYR A 162 -36.09 1.89 2.19
CA TYR A 162 -35.13 1.19 1.36
C TYR A 162 -35.69 1.01 -0.05
N ARG A 163 -34.95 1.48 -1.03
CA ARG A 163 -35.18 1.22 -2.46
C ARG A 163 -34.01 0.44 -3.00
N LEU A 164 -34.16 -0.27 -4.11
CA LEU A 164 -33.05 -0.91 -4.80
C LEU A 164 -32.35 0.08 -5.75
N PRO A 165 -31.12 -0.24 -6.23
CA PRO A 165 -30.52 0.48 -7.34
C PRO A 165 -31.46 0.51 -8.58
N PRO A 166 -31.38 1.55 -9.43
CA PRO A 166 -32.22 1.64 -10.62
C PRO A 166 -31.91 0.48 -11.58
N SER A 167 -32.96 -0.09 -12.18
CA SER A 167 -32.82 -1.14 -13.20
C SER A 167 -32.07 -0.62 -14.43
N GLN A 168 -31.21 -1.47 -14.99
CA GLN A 168 -30.46 -1.16 -16.23
C GLN A 168 -31.23 -1.55 -17.51
N GLY A 169 -32.43 -2.12 -17.40
CA GLY A 169 -33.21 -2.57 -18.57
C GLY A 169 -32.58 -3.76 -19.31
N LYS A 170 -31.66 -4.49 -18.68
CA LYS A 170 -30.99 -5.67 -19.24
C LYS A 170 -31.73 -6.96 -18.93
N ILE A 171 -31.51 -7.99 -19.73
CA ILE A 171 -32.13 -9.31 -19.58
C ILE A 171 -31.39 -10.13 -18.51
N ASN A 172 -32.11 -10.79 -17.61
CA ASN A 172 -31.50 -11.76 -16.70
C ASN A 172 -31.18 -13.06 -17.48
N PRO A 173 -29.90 -13.47 -17.61
CA PRO A 173 -29.54 -14.63 -18.42
C PRO A 173 -30.13 -15.95 -17.93
N PHE A 174 -30.48 -16.06 -16.64
CA PHE A 174 -31.10 -17.28 -16.08
C PHE A 174 -32.62 -17.34 -16.28
N LYS A 175 -33.23 -16.25 -16.76
CA LYS A 175 -34.67 -16.12 -17.02
C LYS A 175 -34.94 -15.74 -18.48
N ASP A 176 -33.95 -15.91 -19.37
CA ASP A 176 -34.07 -15.48 -20.77
C ASP A 176 -34.81 -16.52 -21.62
N GLU A 177 -36.11 -16.33 -21.79
CA GLU A 177 -36.94 -17.12 -22.70
C GLU A 177 -36.77 -16.70 -24.17
N SER A 178 -36.31 -15.47 -24.42
CA SER A 178 -36.15 -14.93 -25.79
C SER A 178 -34.95 -15.50 -26.54
N LYS A 179 -34.00 -16.11 -25.80
CA LYS A 179 -32.71 -16.62 -26.31
C LYS A 179 -31.94 -15.56 -27.10
N ALA A 180 -31.86 -14.33 -26.56
CA ALA A 180 -31.25 -13.19 -27.24
C ALA A 180 -29.79 -13.45 -27.68
N TYR A 181 -29.08 -14.34 -26.99
CA TYR A 181 -27.72 -14.75 -27.31
C TYR A 181 -27.58 -15.37 -28.71
N LEU A 182 -28.63 -16.05 -29.24
CA LEU A 182 -28.64 -16.60 -30.59
C LEU A 182 -28.62 -15.49 -31.65
N GLU A 183 -29.42 -14.44 -31.45
CA GLU A 183 -29.43 -13.28 -32.34
C GLU A 183 -28.09 -12.53 -32.27
N LEU A 184 -27.56 -12.35 -31.06
CA LEU A 184 -26.27 -11.70 -30.85
C LEU A 184 -25.14 -12.44 -31.58
N LEU A 185 -25.07 -13.76 -31.48
CA LEU A 185 -24.06 -14.57 -32.16
C LEU A 185 -24.17 -14.44 -33.69
N ARG A 186 -25.39 -14.49 -34.24
CA ARG A 186 -25.62 -14.31 -35.68
C ARG A 186 -25.19 -12.93 -36.17
N LYS A 187 -25.49 -11.88 -35.41
CA LYS A 187 -25.20 -10.49 -35.78
C LYS A 187 -23.73 -10.11 -35.58
N PHE A 188 -23.07 -10.73 -34.62
CA PHE A 188 -21.71 -10.39 -34.22
C PHE A 188 -20.82 -11.65 -34.17
N PRO A 189 -20.33 -12.14 -35.34
CA PRO A 189 -19.49 -13.34 -35.40
C PRO A 189 -18.06 -13.12 -34.90
N ASN A 190 -17.66 -11.86 -34.63
CA ASN A 190 -16.35 -11.59 -34.04
C ASN A 190 -16.43 -11.73 -32.51
N ARG A 191 -15.56 -12.55 -31.92
CA ARG A 191 -15.46 -12.83 -30.48
C ARG A 191 -15.53 -11.57 -29.58
N GLU A 192 -14.69 -10.58 -29.84
CA GLU A 192 -14.61 -9.39 -29.00
C GLU A 192 -15.87 -8.51 -29.11
N VAL A 193 -16.40 -8.40 -30.33
CA VAL A 193 -17.63 -7.65 -30.60
C VAL A 193 -18.83 -8.35 -29.97
N LEU A 194 -18.90 -9.68 -30.05
CA LEU A 194 -19.93 -10.48 -29.39
C LEU A 194 -19.91 -10.25 -27.88
N ALA A 195 -18.76 -10.43 -27.24
CA ALA A 195 -18.60 -10.23 -25.80
C ALA A 195 -19.03 -8.83 -25.35
N LYS A 196 -18.64 -7.78 -26.11
CA LYS A 196 -19.08 -6.41 -25.84
C LYS A 196 -20.59 -6.24 -25.89
N ASN A 197 -21.29 -6.93 -26.80
CA ASN A 197 -22.73 -6.86 -26.90
C ASN A 197 -23.45 -7.73 -25.86
N ILE A 198 -22.89 -8.89 -25.49
CA ILE A 198 -23.37 -9.70 -24.37
C ILE A 198 -23.42 -8.85 -23.08
N VAL A 199 -22.35 -8.11 -22.77
CA VAL A 199 -22.29 -7.21 -21.59
C VAL A 199 -23.38 -6.12 -21.63
N LYS A 200 -23.79 -5.67 -22.82
CA LYS A 200 -24.84 -4.66 -22.98
C LYS A 200 -26.24 -5.26 -22.83
N THR A 201 -26.45 -6.47 -23.32
CA THR A 201 -27.76 -7.14 -23.35
C THR A 201 -28.10 -7.82 -22.02
N TYR A 202 -27.14 -8.54 -21.43
CA TYR A 202 -27.39 -9.35 -20.24
C TYR A 202 -26.93 -8.67 -18.95
N GLN A 203 -27.71 -8.88 -17.89
CA GLN A 203 -27.38 -8.49 -16.53
C GLN A 203 -26.16 -9.27 -16.04
N GLY A 204 -25.30 -8.63 -15.25
CA GLY A 204 -24.29 -9.33 -14.47
C GLY A 204 -23.07 -9.85 -15.23
N PHE A 205 -22.89 -9.53 -16.51
CA PHE A 205 -21.70 -9.92 -17.26
C PHE A 205 -20.57 -8.91 -17.12
N SER A 206 -19.39 -9.40 -16.71
CA SER A 206 -18.11 -8.72 -17.00
C SER A 206 -17.66 -8.98 -18.44
N ARG A 207 -16.66 -8.22 -18.89
CA ARG A 207 -16.01 -8.47 -20.19
C ARG A 207 -15.41 -9.87 -20.25
N GLU A 208 -14.73 -10.30 -19.19
CA GLU A 208 -14.06 -11.60 -19.16
C GLU A 208 -15.06 -12.76 -19.22
N SER A 209 -16.11 -12.74 -18.39
CA SER A 209 -17.18 -13.75 -18.45
C SER A 209 -17.87 -13.78 -19.83
N ALA A 210 -18.03 -12.63 -20.46
CA ALA A 210 -18.60 -12.55 -21.81
C ALA A 210 -17.66 -13.06 -22.89
N LEU A 211 -16.34 -12.92 -22.73
CA LEU A 211 -15.35 -13.50 -23.63
C LEU A 211 -15.32 -15.03 -23.51
N ILE A 212 -15.38 -15.58 -22.30
CA ILE A 212 -15.46 -17.03 -22.06
C ILE A 212 -16.73 -17.60 -22.70
N LEU A 213 -17.88 -16.94 -22.51
CA LEU A 213 -19.12 -17.36 -23.16
C LEU A 213 -19.02 -17.25 -24.69
N ALA A 214 -18.42 -16.17 -25.21
CA ALA A 214 -18.21 -16.01 -26.64
C ALA A 214 -17.38 -17.17 -27.21
N ASP A 215 -16.26 -17.55 -26.58
CA ASP A 215 -15.43 -18.68 -27.03
C ASP A 215 -16.23 -19.98 -27.13
N ARG A 216 -16.97 -20.32 -26.06
CA ARG A 216 -17.79 -21.53 -26.03
C ARG A 216 -18.87 -21.56 -27.11
N LEU A 217 -19.50 -20.42 -27.38
CA LEU A 217 -20.51 -20.32 -28.44
C LEU A 217 -19.92 -20.46 -29.85
N HIS A 218 -18.62 -20.22 -30.04
CA HIS A 218 -17.94 -20.45 -31.32
C HIS A 218 -17.39 -21.89 -31.46
N GLU A 219 -17.14 -22.57 -30.34
CA GLU A 219 -16.56 -23.93 -30.33
C GLU A 219 -17.57 -25.03 -30.67
N THR A 220 -18.87 -24.79 -30.49
CA THR A 220 -19.92 -25.82 -30.71
C THR A 220 -21.09 -25.30 -31.55
N ARG A 221 -21.79 -26.25 -32.20
CA ARG A 221 -23.05 -26.01 -32.91
C ARG A 221 -24.27 -26.15 -31.99
N GLU A 222 -24.12 -26.80 -30.84
CA GLU A 222 -25.18 -26.99 -29.84
C GLU A 222 -25.24 -25.78 -28.90
N LEU A 223 -25.74 -24.65 -29.44
CA LEU A 223 -25.66 -23.35 -28.77
C LEU A 223 -26.50 -23.26 -27.48
N ASP A 224 -27.68 -23.88 -27.47
CA ASP A 224 -28.55 -23.95 -26.29
C ASP A 224 -27.86 -24.67 -25.13
N ASP A 225 -27.25 -25.81 -25.41
CA ASP A 225 -26.51 -26.59 -24.41
C ASP A 225 -25.25 -25.88 -23.96
N ALA A 226 -24.53 -25.20 -24.86
CA ALA A 226 -23.35 -24.40 -24.51
C ALA A 226 -23.69 -23.26 -23.55
N PHE A 227 -24.76 -22.49 -23.85
CA PHE A 227 -25.22 -21.40 -23.02
C PHE A 227 -25.72 -21.89 -21.66
N ALA A 228 -26.55 -22.95 -21.66
CA ALA A 228 -27.06 -23.55 -20.43
C ALA A 228 -25.94 -24.16 -19.58
N ALA A 229 -24.97 -24.84 -20.19
CA ALA A 229 -23.81 -25.40 -19.49
C ALA A 229 -22.95 -24.31 -18.85
N PHE A 230 -22.68 -23.22 -19.59
CA PHE A 230 -21.98 -22.06 -19.06
C PHE A 230 -22.68 -21.49 -17.82
N LEU A 231 -24.00 -21.30 -17.86
CA LEU A 231 -24.74 -20.83 -16.69
C LEU A 231 -24.73 -21.83 -15.53
N ARG A 232 -24.82 -23.13 -15.81
CA ARG A 232 -24.78 -24.20 -14.78
C ARG A 232 -23.44 -24.27 -14.06
N GLU A 233 -22.33 -23.86 -14.67
CA GLU A 233 -21.03 -23.77 -13.98
C GLU A 233 -21.05 -22.81 -12.79
N THR A 234 -21.95 -21.82 -12.76
CA THR A 234 -22.11 -21.00 -11.55
C THR A 234 -22.57 -21.79 -10.33
N ASN A 235 -23.16 -22.99 -10.51
CA ASN A 235 -23.50 -23.88 -9.41
C ASN A 235 -22.34 -24.77 -8.95
N ASN A 236 -21.36 -25.00 -9.82
CA ASN A 236 -20.17 -25.81 -9.56
C ASN A 236 -18.94 -25.03 -10.05
N PRO A 237 -18.55 -23.95 -9.35
CA PRO A 237 -17.53 -23.05 -9.84
C PRO A 237 -16.15 -23.71 -9.86
N HIS A 238 -15.29 -23.19 -10.73
CA HIS A 238 -13.86 -23.50 -10.82
C HIS A 238 -13.04 -22.27 -10.41
N PRO A 239 -12.75 -22.09 -9.11
CA PRO A 239 -12.02 -20.92 -8.60
C PRO A 239 -10.61 -20.85 -9.20
N THR A 240 -10.36 -19.86 -10.06
CA THR A 240 -9.09 -19.72 -10.79
C THR A 240 -8.62 -18.28 -10.82
N ILE A 241 -7.33 -18.06 -10.51
CA ILE A 241 -6.61 -16.81 -10.79
C ILE A 241 -5.89 -16.94 -12.13
N LEU A 242 -6.02 -15.91 -12.95
CA LEU A 242 -5.50 -15.82 -14.31
C LEU A 242 -4.43 -14.72 -14.37
N GLU A 243 -3.33 -14.98 -15.07
CA GLU A 243 -2.41 -13.93 -15.48
C GLU A 243 -2.81 -13.38 -16.85
N THR A 244 -2.99 -12.06 -16.93
CA THR A 244 -3.34 -11.34 -18.17
C THR A 244 -2.28 -10.28 -18.47
N ASP A 245 -2.24 -9.77 -19.70
CA ASP A 245 -1.37 -8.63 -20.08
C ASP A 245 -1.53 -7.39 -19.18
N LYS A 246 -2.66 -7.28 -18.47
CA LYS A 246 -3.00 -6.17 -17.58
C LYS A 246 -2.77 -6.49 -16.09
N GLY A 247 -2.16 -7.64 -15.81
CA GLY A 247 -1.92 -8.18 -14.47
C GLY A 247 -2.89 -9.31 -14.11
N LEU A 248 -2.97 -9.63 -12.82
CA LEU A 248 -3.80 -10.73 -12.32
C LEU A 248 -5.29 -10.40 -12.38
N ASP A 249 -6.09 -11.37 -12.82
CA ASP A 249 -7.56 -11.37 -12.70
C ASP A 249 -8.06 -12.71 -12.12
N PHE A 250 -9.36 -12.86 -11.90
CA PHE A 250 -9.95 -14.11 -11.39
C PHE A 250 -11.28 -14.46 -12.06
N THR A 251 -11.62 -15.75 -12.04
CA THR A 251 -12.87 -16.27 -12.61
C THR A 251 -13.41 -17.44 -11.78
N CYS A 252 -14.72 -17.70 -11.89
CA CYS A 252 -15.36 -18.91 -11.39
C CYS A 252 -15.63 -19.95 -12.49
N PHE A 253 -15.24 -19.67 -13.73
CA PHE A 253 -15.42 -20.56 -14.87
C PHE A 253 -14.13 -21.29 -15.20
N LYS A 254 -14.25 -22.44 -15.86
CA LYS A 254 -13.08 -23.16 -16.38
C LYS A 254 -12.32 -22.27 -17.38
N ALA A 255 -11.09 -21.94 -17.06
CA ALA A 255 -10.20 -21.15 -17.92
C ALA A 255 -9.29 -22.05 -18.76
N SER A 256 -8.91 -21.57 -19.94
CA SER A 256 -8.04 -22.25 -20.91
C SER A 256 -6.61 -21.68 -20.98
N SER A 257 -6.21 -20.81 -20.02
CA SER A 257 -4.87 -20.20 -20.00
C SER A 257 -3.80 -21.16 -19.47
N GLU A 258 -2.57 -21.03 -19.98
CA GLU A 258 -1.40 -21.81 -19.53
C GLU A 258 -0.89 -21.38 -18.15
N HIS A 259 -1.13 -20.12 -17.75
CA HIS A 259 -0.70 -19.58 -16.46
C HIS A 259 -1.91 -19.38 -15.53
N VAL A 260 -2.33 -20.48 -14.90
CA VAL A 260 -3.49 -20.54 -14.01
C VAL A 260 -3.14 -21.09 -12.64
N VAL A 261 -3.69 -20.48 -11.59
CA VAL A 261 -3.65 -21.02 -10.22
C VAL A 261 -5.07 -21.32 -9.78
N THR A 262 -5.34 -22.59 -9.45
CA THR A 262 -6.67 -23.07 -9.03
C THR A 262 -6.77 -23.19 -7.51
N PHE A 263 -7.98 -23.02 -6.98
CA PHE A 263 -8.26 -23.10 -5.55
C PHE A 263 -9.47 -23.99 -5.26
N GLU A 264 -9.56 -24.49 -4.03
CA GLU A 264 -10.68 -25.34 -3.60
C GLU A 264 -12.02 -24.59 -3.49
N THR A 265 -11.97 -23.31 -3.09
CA THR A 265 -13.17 -22.47 -2.90
C THR A 265 -12.96 -21.07 -3.47
N LEU A 266 -14.06 -20.38 -3.82
CA LEU A 266 -14.02 -18.99 -4.24
C LEU A 266 -13.48 -18.11 -3.11
N SER A 267 -13.85 -18.42 -1.87
CA SER A 267 -13.37 -17.71 -0.69
C SER A 267 -11.84 -17.71 -0.56
N LEU A 268 -11.20 -18.88 -0.67
CA LEU A 268 -9.73 -19.01 -0.62
C LEU A 268 -9.05 -18.28 -1.79
N MET A 269 -9.61 -18.41 -3.00
CA MET A 269 -9.12 -17.71 -4.18
C MET A 269 -9.12 -16.19 -3.98
N ILE A 270 -10.22 -15.63 -3.50
CA ILE A 270 -10.36 -14.18 -3.31
C ILE A 270 -9.46 -13.69 -2.16
N ASP A 271 -9.26 -14.50 -1.11
CA ASP A 271 -8.26 -14.21 -0.09
C ASP A 271 -6.86 -14.11 -0.70
N ALA A 272 -6.45 -15.06 -1.54
CA ALA A 272 -5.16 -15.03 -2.22
C ALA A 272 -5.03 -13.81 -3.16
N TYR A 273 -6.05 -13.53 -3.97
CA TYR A 273 -6.06 -12.43 -4.93
C TYR A 273 -5.93 -11.05 -4.25
N TYR A 274 -6.66 -10.82 -3.15
CA TYR A 274 -6.67 -9.50 -2.49
C TYR A 274 -5.65 -9.34 -1.38
N ARG A 275 -4.96 -10.41 -0.92
CA ARG A 275 -4.03 -10.35 0.22
C ARG A 275 -2.99 -9.24 0.06
N GLU A 276 -2.31 -9.16 -1.07
CA GLU A 276 -1.27 -8.15 -1.30
C GLU A 276 -1.86 -6.81 -1.73
N LYS A 277 -2.74 -6.82 -2.73
CA LYS A 277 -3.29 -5.61 -3.32
C LYS A 277 -4.07 -4.79 -2.30
N ALA A 278 -4.96 -5.44 -1.52
CA ALA A 278 -5.72 -4.74 -0.51
C ALA A 278 -4.82 -4.23 0.63
N THR A 279 -3.83 -5.00 1.05
CA THR A 279 -2.90 -4.56 2.11
C THR A 279 -2.09 -3.34 1.67
N ARG A 280 -1.51 -3.38 0.47
CA ARG A 280 -0.75 -2.25 -0.09
C ARG A 280 -1.62 -1.01 -0.27
N ASP A 281 -2.81 -1.15 -0.86
CA ASP A 281 -3.72 -0.02 -1.07
C ASP A 281 -4.21 0.56 0.26
N ARG A 282 -4.45 -0.28 1.28
CA ARG A 282 -4.83 0.15 2.63
C ARG A 282 -3.71 0.96 3.28
N VAL A 283 -2.48 0.48 3.21
CA VAL A 283 -1.30 1.17 3.76
C VAL A 283 -1.11 2.51 3.06
N MET A 284 -1.27 2.57 1.73
CA MET A 284 -1.21 3.80 0.96
C MET A 284 -2.34 4.78 1.32
N SER A 285 -3.55 4.28 1.54
CA SER A 285 -4.71 5.10 1.90
C SER A 285 -4.60 5.66 3.31
N GLN A 286 -4.32 4.80 4.30
CA GLN A 286 -4.18 5.19 5.72
C GLN A 286 -2.90 6.02 5.95
N GLY A 287 -1.81 5.67 5.27
CA GLY A 287 -0.53 6.36 5.30
C GLY A 287 -0.45 7.57 4.37
N SER A 288 -1.51 7.91 3.61
CA SER A 288 -1.48 8.97 2.58
C SER A 288 -0.97 10.31 3.12
N LYS A 289 -1.39 10.69 4.33
CA LYS A 289 -0.90 11.89 5.03
C LYS A 289 0.61 11.81 5.30
N LEU A 290 1.09 10.68 5.82
CA LEU A 290 2.50 10.45 6.15
C LEU A 290 3.36 10.48 4.87
N ILE A 291 2.90 9.80 3.82
CA ILE A 291 3.52 9.77 2.51
C ILE A 291 3.61 11.17 1.92
N HIS A 292 2.54 11.96 2.03
CA HIS A 292 2.53 13.34 1.54
C HIS A 292 3.57 14.22 2.26
N VAL A 293 3.66 14.11 3.59
CA VAL A 293 4.66 14.84 4.39
C VAL A 293 6.08 14.45 3.96
N ILE A 294 6.40 13.16 3.94
CA ILE A 294 7.71 12.66 3.54
C ILE A 294 8.07 13.10 2.11
N LYS A 295 7.13 13.02 1.17
CA LYS A 295 7.36 13.44 -0.22
C LYS A 295 7.67 14.93 -0.31
N ASN A 296 6.99 15.77 0.47
CA ASN A 296 7.24 17.20 0.51
C ASN A 296 8.62 17.51 1.13
N ASP A 297 8.97 16.85 2.24
CA ASP A 297 10.26 17.03 2.91
C ASP A 297 11.43 16.53 2.04
N LEU A 298 11.28 15.38 1.37
CA LEU A 298 12.27 14.87 0.40
C LEU A 298 12.44 15.84 -0.77
N SER A 299 11.35 16.36 -1.34
CA SER A 299 11.40 17.35 -2.42
C SER A 299 12.13 18.62 -1.99
N ARG A 300 11.85 19.12 -0.78
CA ARG A 300 12.52 20.29 -0.20
C ARG A 300 14.02 20.04 -0.02
N ASN A 301 14.41 18.92 0.58
CA ASN A 301 15.80 18.58 0.83
C ASN A 301 16.60 18.31 -0.46
N ARG A 302 16.01 17.63 -1.45
CA ARG A 302 16.63 17.44 -2.77
C ARG A 302 16.88 18.77 -3.49
N LYS A 303 15.90 19.69 -3.47
CA LYS A 303 16.09 21.05 -4.01
C LYS A 303 17.16 21.84 -3.25
N LYS A 304 17.24 21.69 -1.92
CA LYS A 304 18.30 22.29 -1.09
C LYS A 304 19.67 21.74 -1.49
N LEU A 305 19.81 20.43 -1.68
CA LEU A 305 21.06 19.77 -2.08
C LEU A 305 21.58 20.33 -3.42
N VAL A 306 20.72 20.40 -4.44
CA VAL A 306 21.11 20.96 -5.76
C VAL A 306 21.61 22.40 -5.65
N LYS A 307 20.99 23.22 -4.80
CA LYS A 307 21.44 24.61 -4.57
C LYS A 307 22.81 24.66 -3.88
N LEU A 308 23.02 23.82 -2.85
CA LEU A 308 24.28 23.75 -2.13
C LEU A 308 25.42 23.22 -3.02
N GLU A 309 25.15 22.21 -3.85
CA GLU A 309 26.14 21.68 -4.81
C GLU A 309 26.51 22.73 -5.86
N LYS A 310 25.54 23.53 -6.33
CA LYS A 310 25.81 24.67 -7.22
C LYS A 310 26.64 25.76 -6.52
N GLU A 311 26.36 26.04 -5.26
CA GLU A 311 27.14 27.00 -4.46
C GLU A 311 28.58 26.50 -4.24
N LEU A 312 28.75 25.21 -3.93
CA LEU A 312 30.07 24.58 -3.80
C LEU A 312 30.85 24.64 -5.11
N LYS A 313 30.22 24.30 -6.25
CA LYS A 313 30.87 24.40 -7.56
C LYS A 313 31.30 25.83 -7.90
N ALA A 314 30.52 26.84 -7.50
CA ALA A 314 30.90 28.24 -7.67
C ALA A 314 32.14 28.65 -6.85
N THR A 315 32.51 27.87 -5.82
CA THR A 315 33.76 28.08 -5.07
C THR A 315 35.01 27.57 -5.78
N GLU A 316 34.89 26.69 -6.79
CA GLU A 316 36.05 26.23 -7.58
C GLU A 316 36.73 27.40 -8.30
N ASN A 317 35.93 28.36 -8.78
CA ASN A 317 36.41 29.58 -9.43
C ASN A 317 36.80 30.68 -8.41
N ALA A 318 36.89 30.37 -7.11
CA ALA A 318 37.24 31.37 -6.10
C ALA A 318 38.64 31.95 -6.32
N ASP A 319 39.58 31.15 -6.81
CA ASP A 319 40.96 31.58 -7.02
C ASP A 319 41.07 32.64 -8.12
N GLU A 320 40.17 32.65 -9.11
CA GLU A 320 40.11 33.74 -10.08
C GLU A 320 39.90 35.11 -9.42
N TYR A 321 39.12 35.17 -8.33
CA TYR A 321 38.91 36.42 -7.61
C TYR A 321 40.14 36.83 -6.80
N ARG A 322 40.94 35.87 -6.32
CA ARG A 322 42.24 36.16 -5.69
C ARG A 322 43.20 36.74 -6.74
N ILE A 323 43.35 36.07 -7.88
CA ILE A 323 44.19 36.53 -9.00
C ILE A 323 43.75 37.92 -9.47
N LYS A 324 42.44 38.16 -9.68
CA LYS A 324 41.92 39.48 -10.06
C LYS A 324 42.23 40.55 -9.00
N GLY A 325 42.12 40.22 -7.71
CA GLY A 325 42.48 41.13 -6.62
C GLY A 325 43.97 41.51 -6.64
N GLU A 326 44.84 40.51 -6.80
CA GLU A 326 46.30 40.70 -6.84
C GLU A 326 46.74 41.47 -8.09
N LEU A 327 46.19 41.16 -9.28
CA LEU A 327 46.46 41.91 -10.51
C LEU A 327 46.07 43.38 -10.37
N LEU A 328 44.89 43.66 -9.82
CA LEU A 328 44.44 45.03 -9.57
C LEU A 328 45.37 45.76 -8.59
N THR A 329 45.89 45.07 -7.57
CA THR A 329 46.86 45.64 -6.63
C THR A 329 48.21 45.90 -7.29
N THR A 330 48.73 44.97 -8.09
CA THR A 330 50.01 45.12 -8.80
C THR A 330 49.98 46.26 -9.82
N TYR A 331 48.89 46.37 -10.59
CA TYR A 331 48.73 47.38 -11.65
C TYR A 331 47.88 48.58 -11.21
N LEU A 332 47.87 48.92 -9.92
CA LEU A 332 47.08 50.05 -9.35
C LEU A 332 47.26 51.37 -10.12
N TYR A 333 48.47 51.63 -10.63
CA TYR A 333 48.83 52.83 -11.39
C TYR A 333 48.13 52.95 -12.75
N GLN A 334 47.62 51.84 -13.30
CA GLN A 334 46.93 51.81 -14.60
C GLN A 334 45.41 52.04 -14.46
N ILE A 335 44.90 52.20 -13.24
CA ILE A 335 43.46 52.23 -12.95
C ILE A 335 43.08 53.60 -12.42
N THR A 336 42.16 54.29 -13.11
CA THR A 336 41.59 55.55 -12.62
C THR A 336 40.18 55.35 -12.08
N ARG A 337 39.76 56.24 -11.18
CA ARG A 337 38.40 56.21 -10.62
C ARG A 337 37.39 56.52 -11.72
N GLY A 338 36.30 55.76 -11.77
CA GLY A 338 35.23 55.90 -12.78
C GLY A 338 35.25 54.83 -13.87
N MET A 339 36.35 54.07 -14.00
CA MET A 339 36.43 52.94 -14.93
C MET A 339 35.43 51.82 -14.57
N THR A 340 34.86 51.18 -15.60
CA THR A 340 33.94 50.03 -15.47
C THR A 340 34.62 48.70 -15.75
N GLU A 341 35.78 48.72 -16.40
CA GLU A 341 36.60 47.56 -16.75
C GLU A 341 38.05 47.96 -17.02
N VAL A 342 38.97 47.02 -16.85
CA VAL A 342 40.40 47.16 -17.19
C VAL A 342 40.94 45.83 -17.72
N THR A 343 41.85 45.87 -18.69
CA THR A 343 42.55 44.68 -19.20
C THR A 343 43.98 44.70 -18.66
N LEU A 344 44.36 43.66 -17.92
CA LEU A 344 45.67 43.56 -17.28
C LEU A 344 46.38 42.25 -17.67
N ASN A 345 47.71 42.28 -17.78
CA ASN A 345 48.49 41.08 -18.07
C ASN A 345 48.49 40.15 -16.86
N ASN A 346 48.03 38.90 -17.04
CA ASN A 346 48.00 37.93 -15.97
C ASN A 346 49.35 37.22 -15.83
N TYR A 347 50.17 37.65 -14.87
CA TYR A 347 51.46 37.01 -14.60
C TYR A 347 51.36 35.58 -14.05
N TYR A 348 50.17 35.11 -13.66
CA TYR A 348 49.92 33.71 -13.31
C TYR A 348 49.62 32.81 -14.52
N ASP A 349 49.35 33.38 -15.71
CA ASP A 349 49.03 32.64 -16.95
C ASP A 349 49.77 33.25 -18.15
N HIS A 350 51.10 33.19 -18.12
CA HIS A 350 51.98 33.60 -19.24
C HIS A 350 51.68 35.00 -19.82
N GLU A 351 51.34 35.95 -18.96
CA GLU A 351 50.95 37.32 -19.33
C GLU A 351 49.73 37.45 -20.26
N LYS A 352 48.89 36.41 -20.37
CA LYS A 352 47.66 36.52 -21.14
C LYS A 352 46.79 37.67 -20.58
N PRO A 353 46.27 38.56 -21.44
CA PRO A 353 45.46 39.68 -20.99
C PRO A 353 44.13 39.18 -20.41
N VAL A 354 43.85 39.57 -19.16
CA VAL A 354 42.59 39.27 -18.46
C VAL A 354 41.79 40.54 -18.27
N LYS A 355 40.53 40.51 -18.72
CA LYS A 355 39.58 41.60 -18.55
C LYS A 355 38.92 41.54 -17.17
N ILE A 356 39.06 42.59 -16.36
CA ILE A 356 38.55 42.67 -14.99
C ILE A 356 37.50 43.78 -14.89
N SER A 357 36.29 43.44 -14.42
CA SER A 357 35.23 44.42 -14.20
C SER A 357 35.47 45.24 -12.92
N LEU A 358 35.20 46.54 -12.98
CA LEU A 358 35.39 47.49 -11.89
C LEU A 358 34.07 48.18 -11.55
N SER A 359 33.95 48.60 -10.29
CA SER A 359 32.89 49.51 -9.87
C SER A 359 33.40 50.94 -9.98
N ASN A 360 32.74 51.74 -10.83
CA ASN A 360 33.05 53.15 -11.05
C ASN A 360 32.93 54.03 -9.79
N GLN A 361 32.10 53.62 -8.82
CA GLN A 361 31.92 54.31 -7.54
C GLN A 361 33.07 54.07 -6.55
N LEU A 362 33.84 52.99 -6.73
CA LEU A 362 34.91 52.57 -5.82
C LEU A 362 36.28 53.09 -6.28
N SER A 363 37.20 53.32 -5.34
CA SER A 363 38.60 53.56 -5.67
C SER A 363 39.27 52.29 -6.22
N PRO A 364 40.40 52.39 -6.95
CA PRO A 364 41.14 51.23 -7.43
C PRO A 364 41.48 50.21 -6.33
N SER A 365 41.98 50.68 -5.18
CA SER A 365 42.25 49.83 -4.00
C SER A 365 40.98 49.21 -3.42
N ALA A 366 39.86 49.95 -3.37
CA ALA A 366 38.58 49.40 -2.91
C ALA A 366 38.01 48.34 -3.88
N ASN A 367 38.25 48.46 -5.19
CA ASN A 367 37.92 47.43 -6.16
C ASN A 367 38.75 46.15 -5.93
N ALA A 368 40.07 46.26 -5.71
CA ALA A 368 40.91 45.11 -5.34
C ALA A 368 40.42 44.44 -4.05
N GLN A 369 40.11 45.24 -3.01
CA GLN A 369 39.59 44.73 -1.74
C GLN A 369 38.22 44.06 -1.89
N LYS A 370 37.36 44.51 -2.83
CA LYS A 370 36.08 43.86 -3.14
C LYS A 370 36.30 42.44 -3.68
N TYR A 371 37.30 42.25 -4.54
CA TYR A 371 37.68 40.93 -5.04
C TYR A 371 38.23 40.02 -3.94
N PHE A 372 39.10 40.54 -3.06
CA PHE A 372 39.58 39.79 -1.89
C PHE A 372 38.46 39.43 -0.90
N LYS A 373 37.52 40.35 -0.62
CA LYS A 373 36.34 40.06 0.21
C LYS A 373 35.48 38.94 -0.39
N ARG A 374 35.31 38.92 -1.71
CA ARG A 374 34.57 37.86 -2.42
C ARG A 374 35.29 36.52 -2.33
N TYR A 375 36.62 36.50 -2.52
CA TYR A 375 37.45 35.32 -2.33
C TYR A 375 37.32 34.74 -0.91
N GLN A 376 37.51 35.58 0.12
CA GLN A 376 37.40 35.14 1.52
C GLN A 376 36.00 34.61 1.84
N LYS A 377 34.94 35.26 1.33
CA LYS A 377 33.56 34.77 1.49
C LYS A 377 33.37 33.39 0.88
N LEU A 378 33.85 33.15 -0.34
CA LEU A 378 33.74 31.84 -1.00
C LEU A 378 34.56 30.77 -0.26
N LYS A 379 35.78 31.10 0.17
CA LYS A 379 36.64 30.19 0.95
C LYS A 379 35.98 29.77 2.28
N ASN A 380 35.39 30.72 3.00
CA ASN A 380 34.66 30.43 4.24
C ASN A 380 33.36 29.65 3.98
N ALA A 381 32.72 29.87 2.82
CA ALA A 381 31.53 29.13 2.42
C ALA A 381 31.81 27.64 2.20
N VAL A 382 32.99 27.24 1.69
CA VAL A 382 33.33 25.82 1.42
C VAL A 382 33.05 24.93 2.64
N SER A 383 33.68 25.21 3.79
CA SER A 383 33.53 24.38 4.99
C SER A 383 32.06 24.29 5.46
N PHE A 384 31.34 25.41 5.45
CA PHE A 384 29.93 25.45 5.83
C PHE A 384 29.04 24.69 4.84
N VAL A 385 29.22 24.91 3.54
CA VAL A 385 28.43 24.31 2.46
C VAL A 385 28.68 22.81 2.41
N THR A 386 29.93 22.35 2.49
CA THR A 386 30.27 20.92 2.56
C THR A 386 29.59 20.25 3.75
N ARG A 387 29.62 20.89 4.94
CA ARG A 387 28.89 20.37 6.11
C ARG A 387 27.38 20.33 5.90
N GLN A 388 26.79 21.36 5.28
CA GLN A 388 25.35 21.38 4.97
C GLN A 388 24.97 20.32 3.95
N ILE A 389 25.81 20.05 2.95
CA ILE A 389 25.61 18.97 1.97
C ILE A 389 25.56 17.62 2.68
N ASP A 390 26.54 17.33 3.55
CA ASP A 390 26.56 16.08 4.33
C ASP A 390 25.29 15.92 5.20
N LEU A 391 24.89 16.97 5.93
CA LEU A 391 23.67 16.96 6.73
C LEU A 391 22.41 16.73 5.88
N THR A 392 22.31 17.39 4.73
CA THR A 392 21.17 17.24 3.83
C THR A 392 21.13 15.88 3.16
N LYS A 393 22.28 15.28 2.80
CA LYS A 393 22.35 13.90 2.29
C LYS A 393 21.86 12.92 3.35
N LYS A 394 22.36 13.02 4.59
CA LYS A 394 21.90 12.19 5.72
C LYS A 394 20.41 12.32 5.99
N GLU A 395 19.86 13.53 5.84
CA GLU A 395 18.43 13.76 6.00
C GLU A 395 17.59 13.14 4.87
N ILE A 396 18.08 13.20 3.63
CA ILE A 396 17.46 12.51 2.49
C ILE A 396 17.47 11.01 2.73
N ASP A 397 18.62 10.42 3.09
CA ASP A 397 18.75 8.98 3.34
C ASP A 397 17.80 8.50 4.45
N TYR A 398 17.68 9.29 5.52
CA TYR A 398 16.74 9.00 6.61
C TYR A 398 15.27 9.01 6.14
N LEU A 399 14.87 10.05 5.39
CA LEU A 399 13.51 10.15 4.85
C LEU A 399 13.20 9.06 3.82
N GLU A 400 14.17 8.67 2.99
CA GLU A 400 14.03 7.55 2.06
C GLU A 400 13.88 6.21 2.81
N THR A 401 14.53 6.07 3.96
CA THR A 401 14.35 4.91 4.84
C THR A 401 12.93 4.84 5.41
N ILE A 402 12.39 5.96 5.88
CA ILE A 402 11.00 5.99 6.35
C ILE A 402 10.03 5.71 5.18
N GLN A 403 10.30 6.25 3.99
CA GLN A 403 9.48 5.97 2.81
C GLN A 403 9.44 4.47 2.50
N ALA A 404 10.60 3.80 2.47
CA ALA A 404 10.69 2.36 2.24
C ALA A 404 9.95 1.56 3.33
N GLN A 405 10.05 2.00 4.59
CA GLN A 405 9.31 1.38 5.69
C GLN A 405 7.80 1.49 5.51
N ILE A 406 7.27 2.64 5.07
CA ILE A 406 5.83 2.79 4.78
C ILE A 406 5.39 1.90 3.64
N GLU A 407 6.20 1.77 2.58
CA GLU A 407 5.87 0.92 1.43
C GLU A 407 5.78 -0.58 1.80
N LEU A 408 6.52 -1.01 2.81
CA LEU A 408 6.59 -2.39 3.30
C LEU A 408 5.75 -2.65 4.56
N ALA A 409 5.24 -1.60 5.21
CA ALA A 409 4.54 -1.70 6.48
C ALA A 409 3.19 -2.42 6.35
N GLU A 410 2.76 -3.07 7.43
CA GLU A 410 1.36 -3.43 7.60
C GLU A 410 0.57 -2.24 8.19
N PRO A 411 -0.77 -2.20 8.04
CA PRO A 411 -1.61 -1.14 8.61
C PRO A 411 -1.38 -0.86 10.11
N LYS A 412 -1.04 -1.90 10.88
CA LYS A 412 -0.75 -1.81 12.32
C LYS A 412 0.56 -1.06 12.63
N ASP A 413 1.52 -1.08 11.71
CA ASP A 413 2.85 -0.50 11.90
C ASP A 413 2.89 1.00 11.57
N LEU A 414 1.89 1.52 10.84
CA LEU A 414 1.78 2.94 10.47
C LEU A 414 1.75 3.88 11.69
N GLN A 415 1.16 3.44 12.81
CA GLN A 415 1.11 4.24 14.03
C GLN A 415 2.50 4.48 14.63
N ASP A 416 3.38 3.48 14.57
CA ASP A 416 4.76 3.63 15.05
C ASP A 416 5.55 4.59 14.17
N ILE A 417 5.31 4.56 12.85
CA ILE A 417 5.93 5.48 11.89
C ILE A 417 5.43 6.92 12.10
N GLU A 418 4.13 7.11 12.36
CA GLU A 418 3.56 8.42 12.69
C GLU A 418 4.23 9.00 13.96
N LEU A 419 4.38 8.19 15.02
CA LEU A 419 5.09 8.58 16.23
C LEU A 419 6.58 8.90 15.99
N GLU A 420 7.21 8.21 15.04
CA GLU A 420 8.59 8.49 14.64
C GLU A 420 8.72 9.86 13.97
N LEU A 421 7.82 10.17 13.03
CA LEU A 421 7.77 11.47 12.35
C LEU A 421 7.44 12.63 13.31
N GLU A 422 6.53 12.41 14.28
CA GLU A 422 6.24 13.38 15.35
C GLU A 422 7.50 13.68 16.18
N LYS A 423 8.19 12.64 16.67
CA LYS A 423 9.44 12.83 17.44
C LYS A 423 10.56 13.43 16.61
N GLY A 424 10.58 13.16 15.31
CA GLY A 424 11.52 13.73 14.36
C GLY A 424 11.27 15.20 14.03
N GLY A 425 10.12 15.76 14.44
CA GLY A 425 9.72 17.14 14.15
C GLY A 425 9.15 17.34 12.75
N TYR A 426 8.80 16.28 12.03
CA TYR A 426 8.18 16.34 10.70
C TYR A 426 6.65 16.48 10.77
N LEU A 427 6.06 16.09 11.89
CA LEU A 427 4.63 16.23 12.17
C LEU A 427 4.42 17.08 13.41
N GLU A 428 3.45 18.00 13.35
CA GLU A 428 2.97 18.71 14.53
C GLU A 428 2.31 17.73 15.50
N THR A 429 2.79 17.70 16.75
CA THR A 429 2.13 16.96 17.82
C THR A 429 0.77 17.57 18.07
N LYS A 430 -0.31 16.82 17.85
CA LYS A 430 -1.65 17.25 18.26
C LYS A 430 -1.64 17.57 19.75
N ASN A 431 -2.12 18.77 20.10
CA ASN A 431 -2.14 19.29 21.47
C ASN A 431 -2.56 18.25 22.52
N LYS A 432 -1.96 18.38 23.73
CA LYS A 432 -2.08 17.55 24.95
C LYS A 432 -3.52 17.38 25.51
N ALA A 433 -4.50 16.98 24.71
CA ALA A 433 -5.81 16.59 25.20
C ALA A 433 -5.83 15.07 25.43
N LYS A 434 -5.79 14.69 26.73
CA LYS A 434 -5.84 13.32 27.29
C LYS A 434 -4.78 12.35 26.73
N LYS A 435 -3.74 12.10 27.53
CA LYS A 435 -2.78 10.99 27.34
C LYS A 435 -3.57 9.71 27.03
N LYS A 436 -3.61 9.31 25.76
CA LYS A 436 -3.92 7.92 25.39
C LYS A 436 -2.99 7.02 26.21
N PRO A 437 -3.48 5.88 26.73
CA PRO A 437 -2.62 4.95 27.45
C PRO A 437 -1.41 4.63 26.57
N ARG A 438 -0.20 4.70 27.17
CA ARG A 438 1.06 4.34 26.49
C ARG A 438 0.87 2.98 25.86
N GLN A 439 0.67 2.95 24.54
CA GLN A 439 0.54 1.70 23.79
C GLN A 439 1.76 0.83 24.08
N SER A 440 1.54 -0.49 24.20
CA SER A 440 2.63 -1.45 24.28
C SER A 440 3.50 -1.25 23.05
N LYS A 441 4.78 -0.93 23.27
CA LYS A 441 5.77 -0.82 22.19
C LYS A 441 5.65 -2.07 21.30
N SER A 442 5.36 -1.87 20.01
CA SER A 442 5.34 -2.97 19.04
C SER A 442 6.65 -3.75 19.14
N LYS A 443 6.54 -5.08 19.15
CA LYS A 443 7.70 -5.98 19.22
C LYS A 443 8.30 -6.15 17.82
N PRO A 444 9.62 -6.42 17.71
CA PRO A 444 10.22 -6.92 16.48
C PRO A 444 9.41 -8.10 15.93
N GLU A 445 9.36 -8.24 14.60
CA GLU A 445 8.84 -9.49 14.02
C GLU A 445 9.90 -10.58 14.21
N THR A 446 9.46 -11.82 14.38
CA THR A 446 10.33 -12.99 14.62
C THR A 446 10.05 -14.07 13.60
N PHE A 447 11.10 -14.73 13.14
CA PHE A 447 11.11 -15.86 12.22
C PHE A 447 11.93 -16.99 12.84
N VAL A 448 11.74 -18.21 12.34
CA VAL A 448 12.53 -19.37 12.74
C VAL A 448 13.20 -19.92 11.48
N ALA A 449 14.53 -19.97 11.49
CA ALA A 449 15.37 -20.55 10.45
C ALA A 449 15.10 -22.05 10.29
N SER A 450 15.53 -22.65 9.18
CA SER A 450 15.36 -24.08 8.94
C SER A 450 16.02 -24.97 10.00
N ASP A 451 17.08 -24.49 10.66
CA ASP A 451 17.77 -25.17 11.77
C ASP A 451 17.17 -24.88 13.16
N GLY A 452 16.07 -24.12 13.24
CA GLY A 452 15.41 -23.72 14.48
C GLY A 452 15.95 -22.43 15.11
N THR A 453 16.96 -21.78 14.51
CA THR A 453 17.51 -20.52 15.02
C THR A 453 16.51 -19.38 14.87
N GLU A 454 16.28 -18.62 15.94
CA GLU A 454 15.39 -17.45 15.89
C GLU A 454 16.04 -16.28 15.14
N ILE A 455 15.29 -15.64 14.25
CA ILE A 455 15.70 -14.45 13.50
C ILE A 455 14.73 -13.31 13.85
N SER A 456 15.26 -12.17 14.29
CA SER A 456 14.47 -10.99 14.69
C SER A 456 14.66 -9.83 13.72
N ILE A 457 13.58 -9.10 13.40
CA ILE A 457 13.64 -7.94 12.49
C ILE A 457 12.94 -6.71 13.08
N GLY A 458 13.58 -5.55 12.94
CA GLY A 458 12.98 -4.27 13.31
C GLY A 458 12.08 -3.71 12.20
N LYS A 459 10.87 -3.26 12.57
CA LYS A 459 9.87 -2.74 11.61
C LYS A 459 9.98 -1.25 11.32
N ASN A 460 10.67 -0.52 12.19
CA ASN A 460 10.92 0.91 12.08
C ASN A 460 12.28 1.25 12.66
N ASN A 461 12.73 2.49 12.48
CA ASN A 461 14.08 2.88 12.89
C ASN A 461 14.30 2.84 14.41
N TYR A 462 13.27 3.13 15.21
CA TYR A 462 13.38 2.98 16.68
C TYR A 462 13.47 1.52 17.12
N GLN A 463 12.76 0.61 16.45
CA GLN A 463 12.89 -0.81 16.68
C GLN A 463 14.26 -1.32 16.23
N ASN A 464 14.75 -0.89 15.07
CA ASN A 464 16.09 -1.21 14.57
C ASN A 464 17.16 -0.84 15.62
N ASP A 465 17.12 0.40 16.13
CA ASP A 465 18.02 0.85 17.19
C ASP A 465 17.93 0.00 18.45
N ARG A 466 16.70 -0.28 18.92
CA ARG A 466 16.50 -1.06 20.15
C ARG A 466 16.98 -2.49 19.97
N LEU A 467 16.61 -3.11 18.85
CA LEU A 467 16.96 -4.48 18.52
C LEU A 467 18.49 -4.62 18.47
N THR A 468 19.15 -3.74 17.72
CA THR A 468 20.60 -3.80 17.47
C THR A 468 21.43 -3.40 18.69
N LEU A 469 21.05 -2.33 19.39
CA LEU A 469 21.90 -1.70 20.41
C LEU A 469 21.53 -2.06 21.85
N LYS A 470 20.34 -2.63 22.10
CA LYS A 470 19.83 -2.89 23.47
C LYS A 470 19.37 -4.32 23.70
N THR A 471 18.75 -4.96 22.70
CA THR A 471 18.13 -6.28 22.88
C THR A 471 19.06 -7.41 22.46
N ALA A 472 19.73 -7.31 21.30
CA ALA A 472 20.59 -8.35 20.77
C ALA A 472 21.84 -8.56 21.65
N LYS A 473 22.27 -9.83 21.76
CA LYS A 473 23.57 -10.14 22.38
C LYS A 473 24.71 -9.68 21.47
N LYS A 474 25.88 -9.44 22.06
CA LYS A 474 27.05 -8.83 21.38
C LYS A 474 27.74 -9.78 20.38
N ASP A 475 27.64 -11.07 20.64
CA ASP A 475 28.16 -12.19 19.86
C ASP A 475 27.27 -12.60 18.68
N TYR A 476 25.99 -12.21 18.71
CA TYR A 476 25.04 -12.44 17.62
C TYR A 476 25.39 -11.70 16.34
N TYR A 477 24.80 -12.14 15.23
CA TYR A 477 25.01 -11.55 13.91
C TYR A 477 23.89 -10.60 13.53
N TRP A 478 24.28 -9.45 12.99
CA TRP A 478 23.42 -8.43 12.42
C TRP A 478 23.59 -8.42 10.90
N LEU A 479 22.49 -8.22 10.18
CA LEU A 479 22.44 -8.14 8.73
C LEU A 479 21.65 -6.91 8.27
N HIS A 480 22.08 -6.32 7.17
CA HIS A 480 21.40 -5.20 6.50
C HIS A 480 21.80 -5.10 5.04
N VAL A 481 20.90 -4.58 4.20
CA VAL A 481 21.17 -4.42 2.76
C VAL A 481 22.17 -3.31 2.52
N LYS A 482 23.24 -3.61 1.79
CA LYS A 482 24.35 -2.70 1.57
C LYS A 482 23.91 -1.44 0.81
N ASN A 483 24.14 -0.27 1.40
CA ASN A 483 23.86 1.06 0.82
C ASN A 483 22.39 1.28 0.37
N VAL A 484 21.46 0.50 0.90
CA VAL A 484 20.04 0.60 0.54
C VAL A 484 19.20 0.65 1.82
N PRO A 485 18.14 1.48 1.86
CA PRO A 485 17.23 1.47 3.00
C PRO A 485 16.55 0.11 3.21
N GLY A 486 16.57 -0.36 4.46
CA GLY A 486 16.02 -1.65 4.84
C GLY A 486 16.03 -1.85 6.36
N SER A 487 15.38 -2.92 6.80
CA SER A 487 15.29 -3.29 8.21
C SER A 487 16.59 -3.91 8.74
N HIS A 488 16.83 -3.76 10.05
CA HIS A 488 17.91 -4.49 10.73
C HIS A 488 17.43 -5.89 11.07
N VAL A 489 18.20 -6.90 10.67
CA VAL A 489 17.94 -8.31 10.97
C VAL A 489 19.00 -8.82 11.94
N ILE A 490 18.57 -9.53 12.99
CA ILE A 490 19.45 -10.18 13.96
C ILE A 490 19.21 -11.68 13.90
N VAL A 491 20.28 -12.46 13.72
CA VAL A 491 20.28 -13.91 13.91
C VAL A 491 20.65 -14.19 15.36
N ASN A 492 19.77 -14.85 16.11
CA ASN A 492 19.93 -15.08 17.54
C ASN A 492 20.88 -16.26 17.86
N SER A 493 22.05 -16.27 17.21
CA SER A 493 23.11 -17.28 17.36
C SER A 493 24.49 -16.64 17.24
N ASP A 494 25.45 -17.13 18.01
CA ASP A 494 26.87 -16.76 17.97
C ASP A 494 27.68 -17.57 16.95
N SER A 495 27.14 -18.71 16.50
CA SER A 495 27.70 -19.56 15.44
C SER A 495 26.61 -20.05 14.48
N PRO A 496 25.97 -19.15 13.71
CA PRO A 496 24.94 -19.54 12.75
C PRO A 496 25.52 -20.35 11.61
N SER A 497 24.73 -21.29 11.08
CA SER A 497 25.06 -22.01 9.85
C SER A 497 25.04 -21.06 8.64
N ASP A 498 25.76 -21.43 7.57
CA ASP A 498 25.75 -20.66 6.32
C ASP A 498 24.35 -20.58 5.70
N GLU A 499 23.54 -21.62 5.91
CA GLU A 499 22.13 -21.67 5.50
C GLU A 499 21.30 -20.63 6.27
N THR A 500 21.40 -20.59 7.60
CA THR A 500 20.70 -19.60 8.44
C THR A 500 21.14 -18.16 8.14
N LEU A 501 22.42 -17.92 7.84
CA LEU A 501 22.88 -16.61 7.38
C LEU A 501 22.27 -16.24 6.02
N THR A 502 22.14 -17.21 5.11
CA THR A 502 21.52 -17.01 3.80
C THR A 502 20.02 -16.72 3.93
N GLU A 503 19.29 -17.47 4.76
CA GLU A 503 17.88 -17.23 5.06
C GLU A 503 17.67 -15.84 5.69
N ALA A 504 18.50 -15.47 6.66
CA ALA A 504 18.46 -14.14 7.27
C ALA A 504 18.78 -13.02 6.26
N ALA A 505 19.70 -13.26 5.33
CA ALA A 505 20.00 -12.31 4.26
C ALA A 505 18.82 -12.16 3.28
N ILE A 506 18.13 -13.24 2.93
CA ILE A 506 16.91 -13.21 2.10
C ILE A 506 15.82 -12.38 2.80
N ILE A 507 15.64 -12.57 4.11
CA ILE A 507 14.73 -11.76 4.93
C ILE A 507 15.14 -10.27 4.87
N ALA A 508 16.41 -9.95 5.07
CA ALA A 508 16.90 -8.57 5.02
C ALA A 508 16.66 -7.92 3.64
N ALA A 509 16.92 -8.66 2.56
CA ALA A 509 16.71 -8.21 1.19
C ALA A 509 15.21 -7.97 0.90
N TYR A 510 14.34 -8.84 1.39
CA TYR A 510 12.89 -8.70 1.23
C TYR A 510 12.29 -7.53 2.01
N TYR A 511 12.77 -7.28 3.23
CA TYR A 511 12.38 -6.12 4.04
C TYR A 511 13.24 -4.88 3.75
N SER A 512 13.51 -4.63 2.47
CA SER A 512 14.27 -3.48 1.98
C SER A 512 13.66 -2.89 0.72
N LYS A 513 14.17 -1.74 0.31
CA LYS A 513 13.83 -1.13 -0.99
C LYS A 513 14.20 -2.02 -2.19
N SER A 514 15.08 -3.01 -2.00
CA SER A 514 15.54 -3.96 -3.03
C SER A 514 14.71 -5.25 -3.10
N ARG A 515 13.51 -5.31 -2.49
CA ARG A 515 12.64 -6.51 -2.47
C ARG A 515 12.31 -7.09 -3.85
N ALA A 516 12.24 -6.25 -4.89
CA ALA A 516 11.95 -6.67 -6.26
C ALA A 516 13.20 -6.86 -7.14
N SER A 517 14.40 -6.80 -6.54
CA SER A 517 15.68 -6.93 -7.24
C SER A 517 16.24 -8.33 -7.03
N ALA A 518 16.83 -8.91 -8.09
CA ALA A 518 17.64 -10.12 -7.96
C ALA A 518 19.07 -9.76 -7.50
N ASN A 519 19.76 -10.73 -6.89
CA ASN A 519 21.19 -10.62 -6.55
C ASN A 519 21.54 -9.41 -5.65
N VAL A 520 20.77 -9.24 -4.57
CA VAL A 520 20.89 -8.15 -3.59
C VAL A 520 22.08 -8.40 -2.66
N ALA A 521 22.94 -7.40 -2.50
CA ALA A 521 24.08 -7.44 -1.59
C ALA A 521 23.64 -7.14 -0.13
N VAL A 522 23.88 -8.08 0.77
CA VAL A 522 23.55 -7.99 2.19
C VAL A 522 24.82 -8.11 3.02
N ASP A 523 25.11 -7.07 3.80
CA ASP A 523 26.24 -7.05 4.71
C ASP A 523 25.85 -7.71 6.04
N PHE A 524 26.77 -8.52 6.58
CA PHE A 524 26.61 -9.12 7.90
C PHE A 524 27.85 -8.97 8.77
N VAL A 525 27.64 -8.75 10.07
CA VAL A 525 28.69 -8.55 11.05
C VAL A 525 28.18 -8.86 12.46
N GLN A 526 29.08 -9.18 13.39
CA GLN A 526 28.70 -9.34 14.80
C GLN A 526 28.25 -8.00 15.41
N VAL A 527 27.20 -8.06 16.24
CA VAL A 527 26.57 -6.90 16.89
C VAL A 527 27.58 -6.05 17.67
N LYS A 528 28.60 -6.66 18.29
CA LYS A 528 29.66 -5.92 19.01
C LYS A 528 30.45 -4.93 18.15
N LYS A 529 30.47 -5.10 16.83
CA LYS A 529 31.16 -4.20 15.88
C LYS A 529 30.28 -3.03 15.44
N ILE A 530 29.02 -3.00 15.84
CA ILE A 530 28.06 -1.96 15.48
C ILE A 530 28.15 -0.82 16.48
N ARG A 531 28.19 0.41 15.96
CA ARG A 531 28.17 1.63 16.77
C ARG A 531 27.16 2.61 16.22
N LYS A 532 26.58 3.42 17.10
CA LYS A 532 25.73 4.55 16.73
C LYS A 532 26.42 5.86 17.09
N PRO A 533 26.73 6.74 16.12
CA PRO A 533 27.28 8.05 16.43
C PRO A 533 26.33 8.90 17.27
N ASN A 534 26.89 9.68 18.20
CA ASN A 534 26.10 10.59 19.04
C ASN A 534 25.34 11.62 18.19
N GLY A 535 24.05 11.76 18.44
CA GLY A 535 23.18 12.67 17.69
C GLY A 535 22.74 12.17 16.31
N ALA A 536 23.14 10.96 15.90
CA ALA A 536 22.64 10.36 14.66
C ALA A 536 21.14 10.04 14.74
N LYS A 537 20.47 10.12 13.59
CA LYS A 537 19.06 9.77 13.46
C LYS A 537 18.81 8.32 13.88
N PRO A 538 17.59 7.97 14.35
CA PRO A 538 17.21 6.58 14.60
C PRO A 538 17.48 5.69 13.37
N GLY A 539 17.87 4.44 13.59
CA GLY A 539 18.20 3.47 12.54
C GLY A 539 19.61 3.61 11.97
N PHE A 540 20.26 4.77 12.13
CA PHE A 540 21.61 4.97 11.60
C PHE A 540 22.65 4.28 12.48
N VAL A 541 23.42 3.37 11.87
CA VAL A 541 24.52 2.64 12.48
C VAL A 541 25.74 2.64 11.57
N ILE A 542 26.92 2.53 12.18
CA ILE A 542 28.20 2.34 11.50
C ILE A 542 28.81 1.00 11.91
N TYR A 543 29.49 0.35 10.99
CA TYR A 543 30.11 -0.95 11.18
C TYR A 543 31.32 -1.11 10.26
N GLU A 544 32.27 -1.94 10.67
CA GLU A 544 33.49 -2.24 9.94
C GLU A 544 33.81 -3.74 10.02
N GLY A 545 34.52 -4.27 9.03
CA GLY A 545 34.92 -5.68 8.97
C GLY A 545 33.73 -6.63 8.76
N GLN A 546 32.75 -6.16 8.00
CA GLN A 546 31.61 -6.93 7.52
C GLN A 546 32.00 -7.87 6.38
N LYS A 547 31.20 -8.90 6.19
CA LYS A 547 31.19 -9.73 4.99
C LYS A 547 29.90 -9.48 4.22
N THR A 548 29.90 -9.72 2.92
CA THR A 548 28.74 -9.50 2.05
C THR A 548 28.28 -10.82 1.46
N LEU A 549 26.97 -11.11 1.57
CA LEU A 549 26.28 -12.18 0.87
C LEU A 549 25.45 -11.60 -0.28
N TYR A 550 25.24 -12.41 -1.30
CA TYR A 550 24.39 -12.06 -2.44
C TYR A 550 23.21 -13.01 -2.48
N VAL A 551 22.00 -12.45 -2.41
CA VAL A 551 20.76 -13.23 -2.29
C VAL A 551 19.67 -12.65 -3.17
N THR A 552 18.74 -13.49 -3.60
CA THR A 552 17.52 -13.04 -4.27
C THR A 552 16.36 -13.16 -3.29
N PRO A 553 15.57 -12.10 -3.05
CA PRO A 553 14.38 -12.16 -2.21
C PRO A 553 13.43 -13.25 -2.68
N ASP A 554 13.03 -14.14 -1.78
CA ASP A 554 12.07 -15.21 -2.03
C ASP A 554 10.91 -15.10 -1.04
N LYS A 555 9.72 -14.86 -1.59
CA LYS A 555 8.50 -14.69 -0.80
C LYS A 555 8.01 -16.01 -0.20
N GLU A 556 8.10 -17.11 -0.94
CA GLU A 556 7.59 -18.41 -0.47
C GLU A 556 8.40 -18.91 0.72
N LEU A 557 9.72 -18.76 0.63
CA LEU A 557 10.62 -19.06 1.74
C LEU A 557 10.27 -18.23 2.99
N ILE A 558 10.02 -16.93 2.84
CA ILE A 558 9.74 -16.05 3.98
C ILE A 558 8.44 -16.43 4.69
N GLU A 559 7.38 -16.76 3.95
CA GLU A 559 6.14 -17.24 4.55
C GLU A 559 6.34 -18.57 5.27
N LYS A 560 7.17 -19.48 4.73
CA LYS A 560 7.54 -20.74 5.39
C LYS A 560 8.27 -20.49 6.73
N LEU A 561 9.29 -19.62 6.75
CA LEU A 561 10.06 -19.28 7.94
C LEU A 561 9.25 -18.53 9.00
N LYS A 562 8.17 -17.85 8.59
CA LYS A 562 7.24 -17.15 9.50
C LYS A 562 6.32 -18.12 10.25
N HIS A 563 6.00 -19.26 9.64
CA HIS A 563 5.07 -20.25 10.17
C HIS A 563 5.72 -21.54 10.68
N ALA A 564 7.04 -21.67 10.56
CA ALA A 564 7.82 -22.74 11.20
C ALA A 564 7.64 -22.66 12.73
N LYS A 565 6.97 -23.65 13.29
CA LYS A 565 6.78 -23.85 14.72
C LYS A 565 7.34 -25.18 15.15
#